data_AF-A0A6A5AKE7-F1
#
_entry.id   AF-A0A6A5AKE7-F1
#
_cell.length_a   1.000
_cell.length_b   1.000
_cell.length_c   1.000
_cell.angle_alpha   90.00
_cell.angle_beta   90.00
_cell.angle_gamma   90.00
#
_symmetry.space_group_name_H-M   'P 1'
#
loop_
_entity.id
_entity.type
_entity.pdbx_description
1 polymer ?
#
loop_
_entity_poly.entity_id
_entity_poly.type
_entity_poly.pdbx_seq_one_letter_code
_entity_poly.pdbx_strand_id
1 'polypeptide(L)'
;MDEVLRTMAEFFQRHEQLLEMLTRTQAAQVEVSERMASQHIERATRQTEVGVEGLMMPKYYGRMDESISLYIHQVTTFFKAKNVDYQENDGTQQRCIAMMVANFRGLAAA
;
A
#
# COMPACT_ATOMS: atom_id res chain seq x y z
N MET A 1 -9.06 42.88 48.93
CA MET A 1 -8.12 42.92 47.78
C MET A 1 -7.54 41.55 47.48
N ASP A 2 -7.17 40.74 48.48
CA ASP A 2 -6.59 39.39 48.26
C ASP A 2 -7.47 38.41 47.47
N GLU A 3 -8.79 38.45 47.68
CA GLU A 3 -9.71 37.53 47.01
C GLU A 3 -9.80 37.77 45.50
N VAL A 4 -9.67 39.03 45.07
CA VAL A 4 -9.67 39.41 43.64
C VAL A 4 -8.38 38.94 42.97
N LEU A 5 -7.24 39.08 43.64
CA LEU A 5 -5.94 38.59 43.17
C LEU A 5 -5.92 37.06 43.04
N ARG A 6 -6.49 36.34 44.01
CA ARG A 6 -6.62 34.87 43.97
C ARG A 6 -7.48 34.40 42.80
N THR A 7 -8.62 35.07 42.59
CA THR A 7 -9.54 34.74 41.49
C THR A 7 -8.90 35.00 40.12
N MET A 8 -8.13 36.09 39.98
CA MET A 8 -7.40 36.37 38.74
C MET A 8 -6.30 35.33 38.47
N ALA A 9 -5.56 34.89 39.49
CA ALA A 9 -4.54 33.85 39.34
C ALA A 9 -5.16 32.52 38.86
N GLU A 10 -6.30 32.11 39.43
CA GLU A 10 -7.03 30.92 38.99
C GLU A 10 -7.56 31.05 37.55
N PHE A 11 -8.01 32.24 37.16
CA PHE A 11 -8.47 32.50 35.79
C PHE A 11 -7.34 32.38 34.77
N PHE A 12 -6.17 32.96 35.06
CA PHE A 12 -4.99 32.84 34.21
C PHE A 12 -4.54 31.39 34.06
N GLN A 13 -4.52 30.65 35.17
CA GLN A 13 -4.10 29.25 35.18
C GLN A 13 -5.06 28.35 34.40
N ARG A 14 -6.38 28.60 34.49
CA ARG A 14 -7.37 27.94 33.63
C ARG A 14 -7.19 28.27 32.17
N HIS A 15 -6.86 29.52 31.85
CA HIS A 15 -6.69 29.94 30.47
C HIS A 15 -5.46 29.29 29.82
N GLU A 16 -4.34 29.21 30.53
CA GLU A 16 -3.15 28.49 30.06
C GLU A 16 -3.44 27.01 29.80
N GLN A 17 -4.14 26.33 30.72
CA GLN A 17 -4.54 24.94 30.53
C GLN A 17 -5.42 24.74 29.29
N LEU A 18 -6.31 25.70 29.01
CA LEU A 18 -7.20 25.64 27.86
C LEU A 18 -6.43 25.81 26.54
N LEU A 19 -5.47 26.74 26.51
CA LEU A 19 -4.57 26.94 25.37
C LEU A 19 -3.71 25.71 25.09
N GLU A 20 -3.16 25.09 26.14
CA GLU A 20 -2.33 23.90 26.00
C GLU A 20 -3.15 22.70 25.49
N MET A 21 -4.37 22.52 26.01
CA MET A 21 -5.29 21.50 25.54
C MET A 21 -5.68 21.69 24.06
N LEU A 22 -5.96 22.94 23.64
CA LEU A 22 -6.27 23.26 22.25
C LEU A 22 -5.09 22.92 21.32
N THR A 23 -3.88 23.29 21.74
CA THR A 23 -2.66 23.01 20.97
C THR A 23 -2.43 21.51 20.80
N ARG A 24 -2.56 20.73 21.87
CA ARG A 24 -2.45 19.26 21.82
C ARG A 24 -3.51 18.63 20.92
N THR A 25 -4.75 19.13 21.00
CA THR A 25 -5.86 18.64 20.18
C THR A 25 -5.63 18.94 18.70
N GLN A 26 -5.13 20.14 18.38
CA GLN A 26 -4.81 20.51 17.01
C GLN A 26 -3.67 19.64 16.44
N ALA A 27 -2.59 19.43 17.22
CA ALA A 27 -1.48 18.57 16.81
C ALA A 27 -1.95 17.13 16.52
N ALA A 28 -2.77 16.56 17.40
CA ALA A 28 -3.34 15.23 17.19
C ALA A 28 -4.27 15.16 15.96
N GLN A 29 -5.06 16.21 15.70
CA GLN A 29 -5.90 16.28 14.50
C GLN A 29 -5.09 16.37 13.21
N VAL A 30 -4.01 17.15 13.20
CA VAL A 30 -3.10 17.25 12.06
C VAL A 30 -2.44 15.90 11.79
N GLU A 31 -1.90 15.24 12.82
CA GLU A 31 -1.26 13.93 12.68
C GLU A 31 -2.24 12.86 12.15
N VAL A 32 -3.48 12.84 12.65
CA VAL A 32 -4.53 11.95 12.16
C VAL A 32 -4.88 12.25 10.70
N SER A 33 -4.98 13.54 10.34
CA SER A 33 -5.26 13.97 8.96
C SER A 33 -4.13 13.60 8.00
N GLU A 34 -2.87 13.78 8.41
CA GLU A 34 -1.68 13.42 7.63
C GLU A 34 -1.56 11.91 7.44
N ARG A 35 -1.86 11.12 8.48
CA ARG A 35 -1.93 9.65 8.38
C ARG A 35 -3.03 9.19 7.45
N MET A 36 -4.21 9.80 7.52
CA MET A 36 -5.31 9.50 6.60
C MET A 36 -4.97 9.88 5.16
N ALA A 37 -4.35 11.05 4.95
CA ALA A 37 -3.90 11.48 3.63
C ALA A 37 -2.82 10.54 3.06
N SER A 38 -1.84 10.17 3.86
CA SER A 38 -0.80 9.20 3.49
C SER A 38 -1.40 7.83 3.12
N GLN A 39 -2.35 7.32 3.89
CA GLN A 39 -3.05 6.07 3.57
C GLN A 39 -3.89 6.17 2.29
N HIS A 40 -4.52 7.33 2.05
CA HIS A 40 -5.28 7.57 0.81
C HIS A 40 -4.36 7.61 -0.40
N ILE A 41 -3.20 8.26 -0.29
CA ILE A 41 -2.18 8.30 -1.35
C ILE A 41 -1.63 6.89 -1.59
N GLU A 42 -1.27 6.14 -0.55
CA GLU A 42 -0.81 4.74 -0.68
C GLU A 42 -1.85 3.82 -1.33
N ARG A 43 -3.14 4.01 -1.02
CA ARG A 43 -4.22 3.26 -1.69
C ARG A 43 -4.41 3.68 -3.14
N ALA A 44 -4.22 4.96 -3.46
CA ALA A 44 -4.34 5.48 -4.82
C ALA A 44 -3.12 5.14 -5.69
N THR A 45 -1.93 5.00 -5.11
CA THR A 45 -0.70 4.62 -5.83
C THR A 45 -0.56 3.13 -6.04
N ARG A 46 -1.26 2.28 -5.26
CA ARG A 46 -1.41 0.87 -5.60
C ARG A 46 -2.11 0.77 -6.95
N GLN A 47 -1.35 0.41 -7.99
CA GLN A 47 -1.92 0.05 -9.29
C GLN A 47 -3.04 -0.94 -9.04
N THR A 48 -4.28 -0.51 -9.28
CA THR A 48 -5.44 -1.37 -9.07
C THR A 48 -5.37 -2.45 -10.14
N GLU A 49 -5.16 -3.69 -9.71
CA GLU A 49 -5.16 -4.83 -10.62
C GLU A 49 -6.47 -4.88 -11.40
N VAL A 50 -6.36 -4.97 -12.72
CA VAL A 50 -7.53 -5.03 -13.58
C VAL A 50 -7.87 -6.50 -13.84
N GLY A 51 -9.12 -6.87 -13.57
CA GLY A 51 -9.68 -8.15 -13.99
C GLY A 51 -9.95 -8.11 -15.50
N VAL A 52 -9.23 -8.93 -16.26
CA VAL A 52 -9.46 -9.11 -17.70
C VAL A 52 -10.14 -10.46 -17.92
N GLU A 53 -11.36 -10.45 -18.43
CA GLU A 53 -12.12 -11.69 -18.70
C GLU A 53 -11.38 -12.59 -19.70
N GLY A 54 -11.40 -13.90 -19.45
CA GLY A 54 -10.73 -14.90 -20.30
C GLY A 54 -9.20 -14.91 -20.22
N LEU A 55 -8.57 -13.97 -19.52
CA LEU A 55 -7.13 -13.94 -19.34
C LEU A 55 -6.70 -14.83 -18.16
N MET A 56 -5.99 -15.91 -18.46
CA MET A 56 -5.47 -16.86 -17.48
C MET A 56 -3.95 -16.76 -17.39
N MET A 57 -3.40 -17.05 -16.20
CA MET A 57 -1.96 -17.12 -16.02
C MET A 57 -1.39 -18.22 -16.92
N PRO A 58 -0.37 -17.93 -17.75
CA PRO A 58 0.26 -18.94 -18.60
C PRO A 58 0.81 -20.10 -17.78
N LYS A 59 0.76 -21.30 -18.35
CA LYS A 59 1.32 -22.52 -17.74
C LYS A 59 2.59 -22.90 -18.48
N TYR A 60 3.54 -23.48 -17.74
CA TYR A 60 4.76 -24.06 -18.30
C TYR A 60 4.90 -25.49 -17.79
N TYR A 61 5.06 -26.45 -18.71
CA TYR A 61 5.12 -27.87 -18.38
C TYR A 61 6.56 -28.40 -18.31
N GLY A 62 7.53 -27.65 -18.84
CA GLY A 62 8.94 -28.03 -18.84
C GLY A 62 9.26 -29.11 -19.86
N ARG A 63 8.49 -29.19 -20.95
CA ARG A 63 8.74 -30.15 -22.04
C ARG A 63 9.80 -29.62 -22.99
N MET A 64 10.53 -30.51 -23.68
CA MET A 64 11.61 -30.13 -24.61
C MET A 64 11.12 -29.33 -25.82
N ASP A 65 9.85 -29.47 -26.20
CA ASP A 65 9.18 -28.75 -27.29
C ASP A 65 8.59 -27.40 -26.85
N GLU A 66 8.58 -27.09 -25.54
CA GLU A 66 8.13 -25.80 -25.03
C GLU A 66 9.25 -24.77 -25.04
N SER A 67 8.96 -23.58 -25.55
CA SER A 67 9.90 -22.45 -25.50
C SER A 67 9.74 -21.68 -24.19
N ILE A 68 10.78 -21.70 -23.36
CA ILE A 68 10.84 -20.86 -22.15
C ILE A 68 10.74 -19.37 -22.48
N SER A 69 11.33 -18.92 -23.59
CA SER A 69 11.27 -17.51 -24.02
C SER A 69 9.84 -17.10 -24.39
N LEU A 70 9.09 -17.97 -25.06
CA LEU A 70 7.67 -17.73 -25.36
C LEU A 70 6.83 -17.68 -24.09
N TYR A 71 7.07 -18.59 -23.13
CA TYR A 71 6.40 -18.56 -21.83
C TYR A 71 6.65 -17.25 -21.08
N ILE A 72 7.91 -16.81 -20.99
CA ILE A 72 8.27 -15.53 -20.35
C ILE A 72 7.54 -14.38 -21.04
N HIS A 73 7.51 -14.35 -22.37
CA HIS A 73 6.76 -13.34 -23.12
C HIS A 73 5.28 -13.34 -22.73
N GLN A 74 4.61 -14.50 -22.75
CA GLN A 74 3.20 -14.62 -22.36
C GLN A 74 2.93 -14.13 -20.93
N VAL A 75 3.82 -14.46 -19.99
CA VAL A 75 3.71 -14.02 -18.60
C VAL A 75 3.86 -12.50 -18.48
N THR A 76 4.84 -11.90 -19.16
CA THR A 76 5.01 -10.45 -19.13
C THR A 76 3.81 -9.73 -19.74
N THR A 77 3.22 -10.28 -20.80
CA THR A 77 1.99 -9.77 -21.40
C THR A 77 0.80 -9.92 -20.45
N PHE A 78 0.70 -11.02 -19.70
CA PHE A 78 -0.33 -11.23 -18.67
C PHE A 78 -0.26 -10.15 -17.59
N PHE A 79 0.91 -9.87 -17.03
CA PHE A 79 1.05 -8.85 -15.99
C PHE A 79 0.75 -7.44 -16.50
N LYS A 80 1.23 -7.10 -17.71
CA LYS A 80 0.89 -5.83 -18.36
C LYS A 80 -0.63 -5.68 -18.56
N ALA A 81 -1.31 -6.73 -19.01
CA ALA A 81 -2.75 -6.72 -19.19
C ALA A 81 -3.53 -6.55 -17.86
N LYS A 82 -2.96 -7.03 -16.75
CA LYS A 82 -3.50 -6.84 -15.40
C LYS A 82 -3.14 -5.49 -14.76
N ASN A 83 -2.46 -4.61 -15.49
CA ASN A 83 -1.90 -3.37 -14.94
C ASN A 83 -0.99 -3.62 -13.74
N VAL A 84 -0.14 -4.67 -13.83
CA VAL A 84 0.88 -4.99 -12.84
C VAL A 84 2.24 -4.70 -13.45
N ASP A 85 2.93 -3.70 -12.91
CA ASP A 85 4.34 -3.48 -13.21
C ASP A 85 5.24 -4.42 -12.40
N TYR A 86 5.62 -5.53 -13.02
CA TYR A 86 6.49 -6.53 -12.42
C TYR A 86 7.92 -6.04 -12.15
N GLN A 87 8.29 -4.80 -12.50
CA GLN A 87 9.59 -4.18 -12.22
C GLN A 87 9.52 -3.06 -11.17
N GLU A 88 8.34 -2.74 -10.64
CA GLU A 88 8.11 -1.57 -9.78
C GLU A 88 8.95 -1.59 -8.49
N ASN A 89 8.98 -2.73 -7.79
CA ASN A 89 9.74 -2.93 -6.55
C ASN A 89 9.93 -4.42 -6.27
N ASP A 90 10.84 -4.73 -5.34
CA ASP A 90 11.18 -6.12 -4.95
C ASP A 90 9.97 -6.93 -4.48
N GLY A 91 9.03 -6.29 -3.77
CA GLY A 91 7.80 -6.95 -3.30
C GLY A 91 6.90 -7.38 -4.45
N THR A 92 6.67 -6.50 -5.42
CA THR A 92 5.90 -6.79 -6.64
C THR A 92 6.61 -7.86 -7.48
N GLN A 93 7.94 -7.79 -7.61
CA GLN A 93 8.75 -8.80 -8.29
C GLN A 93 8.60 -10.19 -7.66
N GLN A 94 8.80 -10.31 -6.34
CA GLN A 94 8.66 -11.57 -5.61
C GLN A 94 7.26 -12.17 -5.77
N ARG A 95 6.22 -11.33 -5.71
CA ARG A 95 4.84 -11.75 -5.93
C ARG A 95 4.61 -12.29 -7.35
N CYS A 96 5.12 -11.59 -8.37
CA CYS A 96 5.02 -12.04 -9.76
C CYS A 96 5.73 -13.38 -9.97
N ILE A 97 6.92 -13.55 -9.41
CA ILE A 97 7.66 -14.82 -9.45
C ILE A 97 6.88 -15.94 -8.76
N ALA A 98 6.31 -15.69 -7.58
CA ALA A 98 5.49 -16.67 -6.88
C ALA A 98 4.28 -17.13 -7.72
N MET A 99 3.61 -16.19 -8.40
CA MET A 99 2.51 -16.51 -9.31
C MET A 99 2.96 -17.34 -10.52
N MET A 100 4.14 -17.05 -11.08
CA MET A 100 4.71 -17.83 -12.19
C MET A 100 5.01 -19.26 -11.77
N VAL A 101 5.73 -19.43 -10.66
CA VAL A 101 6.13 -20.76 -10.15
C VAL A 101 4.90 -21.59 -9.79
N ALA A 102 3.86 -20.97 -9.20
CA ALA A 102 2.60 -21.64 -8.90
C ALA A 102 1.87 -22.17 -10.16
N ASN A 103 2.20 -21.66 -11.35
CA ASN A 103 1.62 -22.10 -12.62
C ASN A 103 2.50 -23.06 -13.41
N PHE A 104 3.66 -23.47 -12.87
CA PHE A 104 4.39 -24.60 -13.39
C PHE A 104 3.57 -25.89 -13.25
N ARG A 105 3.73 -26.79 -14.23
CA ARG A 105 3.06 -28.08 -14.30
C ARG A 105 4.06 -29.13 -14.76
N GLY A 106 3.72 -30.41 -14.60
CA GLY A 106 4.55 -31.50 -15.11
C GLY A 106 5.99 -31.43 -14.60
N LEU A 107 6.96 -31.54 -15.52
CA LEU A 107 8.39 -31.55 -15.20
C LEU A 107 8.86 -30.25 -14.57
N ALA A 108 8.25 -29.11 -14.94
CA ALA A 108 8.62 -27.82 -14.36
C ALA A 108 8.17 -27.63 -12.90
N ALA A 109 7.24 -28.46 -12.43
CA ALA A 109 6.74 -28.42 -11.05
C ALA A 109 7.27 -29.57 -10.17
N ALA A 110 8.12 -30.43 -10.73
CA ALA A 110 8.68 -31.61 -10.07
C ALA A 110 9.90 -31.27 -9.20
#